data_AF-R4KPU9-F1
#
_entry.id   AF-R4KPU9-F1
#
_cell.length_a   1.000
_cell.length_b   1.000
_cell.length_c   1.000
_cell.angle_alpha   90.00
_cell.angle_beta   90.00
_cell.angle_gamma   90.00
#
_symmetry.space_group_name_H-M   'P 1'
#
loop_
_entity.id
_entity.type
_entity.pdbx_description
1 polymer ?
#
loop_
_entity_poly.entity_id
_entity_poly.type
_entity_poly.pdbx_seq_one_letter_code
_entity_poly.pdbx_strand_id
1 'polypeptide(L)'
;MTEKLLKDIAGGLIKIRETKPLIHNITNMVVMNDTANILLHIGASPVMAHAQEEVEEMVALSGALVLNIGTLTPELVKSMIYAGKKANQLGIPVVLDPVGAGATSLRTQSSLRILNDINVTILRGNAAEIAILGGLDATVKGVDAAGVSAGSAEVAQLVAEKFGLIVAITGKIDAVSDGKRSILIENGHQMMGGLTGTCWFH
;
A
#
# COMPACT_ATOMS: atom_id res chain seq x y z
N MET A 1 -15.11 -16.82 0.10
CA MET A 1 -13.77 -17.06 0.70
C MET A 1 -13.68 -18.51 1.20
N THR A 2 -12.61 -19.25 0.92
CA THR A 2 -12.50 -20.67 1.34
C THR A 2 -12.17 -20.80 2.83
N GLU A 3 -12.58 -21.90 3.48
CA GLU A 3 -12.28 -22.18 4.91
C GLU A 3 -10.76 -22.15 5.22
N LYS A 4 -9.94 -22.63 4.29
CA LYS A 4 -8.47 -22.58 4.40
C LYS A 4 -7.96 -21.14 4.51
N LEU A 5 -8.39 -20.26 3.60
CA LEU A 5 -7.99 -18.86 3.58
C LEU A 5 -8.40 -18.12 4.87
N LEU A 6 -9.57 -18.43 5.44
CA LEU A 6 -9.98 -17.89 6.75
C LEU A 6 -9.02 -18.31 7.87
N LYS A 7 -8.60 -19.58 7.90
CA LYS A 7 -7.62 -20.08 8.87
C LYS A 7 -6.25 -19.41 8.68
N ASP A 8 -5.82 -19.22 7.44
CA ASP A 8 -4.56 -18.55 7.13
C ASP A 8 -4.57 -17.07 7.58
N ILE A 9 -5.68 -16.34 7.36
CA ILE A 9 -5.86 -14.95 7.83
C ILE A 9 -5.84 -14.91 9.36
N ALA A 10 -6.60 -15.78 10.04
CA ALA A 10 -6.64 -15.83 11.49
C ALA A 10 -5.26 -16.17 12.08
N GLY A 11 -4.55 -17.13 11.48
CA GLY A 11 -3.18 -17.48 11.85
C GLY A 11 -2.21 -16.32 11.66
N GLY A 12 -2.35 -15.53 10.59
CA GLY A 12 -1.59 -14.31 10.36
C GLY A 12 -1.78 -13.27 11.47
N LEU A 13 -3.03 -13.02 11.88
CA LEU A 13 -3.35 -12.10 12.98
C LEU A 13 -2.76 -12.57 14.32
N ILE A 14 -2.80 -13.87 14.60
CA ILE A 14 -2.16 -14.44 15.80
C ILE A 14 -0.65 -14.21 15.74
N LYS A 15 -0.02 -14.52 14.60
CA LYS A 15 1.42 -14.37 14.40
C LYS A 15 1.87 -12.92 14.61
N ILE A 16 1.13 -11.93 14.11
CA ILE A 16 1.43 -10.51 14.33
C ILE A 16 1.50 -10.20 15.83
N ARG A 17 0.51 -10.66 16.61
CA ARG A 17 0.45 -10.41 18.07
C ARG A 17 1.55 -11.12 18.85
N GLU A 18 1.97 -12.30 18.39
CA GLU A 18 3.04 -13.09 18.99
C GLU A 18 4.42 -12.48 18.69
N THR A 19 4.69 -12.15 17.43
CA THR A 19 6.01 -11.67 16.99
C THR A 19 6.21 -10.18 17.20
N LYS A 20 5.12 -9.41 17.34
CA LYS A 20 5.12 -7.95 17.49
C LYS A 20 6.06 -7.25 16.50
N PRO A 21 5.86 -7.43 15.18
CA PRO A 21 6.82 -6.97 14.19
C PRO A 21 6.96 -5.43 14.26
N LEU A 22 8.19 -4.94 14.14
CA LEU A 22 8.46 -3.52 13.99
C LEU A 22 8.12 -3.11 12.55
N ILE A 23 7.20 -2.17 12.37
CA ILE A 23 6.76 -1.65 11.08
C ILE A 23 7.25 -0.23 10.93
N HIS A 24 8.20 -0.01 10.01
CA HIS A 24 8.72 1.32 9.70
C HIS A 24 7.79 2.01 8.72
N ASN A 25 7.19 3.11 9.14
CA ASN A 25 6.26 3.90 8.34
C ASN A 25 6.91 5.22 7.95
N ILE A 26 7.03 5.47 6.65
CA ILE A 26 7.27 6.79 6.08
C ILE A 26 5.95 7.26 5.48
N THR A 27 5.12 7.89 6.29
CA THR A 27 3.73 8.22 5.97
C THR A 27 3.46 9.72 5.99
N ASN A 28 2.26 10.11 5.59
CA ASN A 28 1.82 11.49 5.60
C ASN A 28 1.47 11.99 7.01
N MET A 29 1.59 13.30 7.23
CA MET A 29 1.39 13.91 8.55
C MET A 29 -0.06 13.81 9.04
N VAL A 30 -1.03 13.66 8.14
CA VAL A 30 -2.46 13.64 8.49
C VAL A 30 -2.84 12.34 9.19
N VAL A 31 -2.27 11.20 8.78
CA VAL A 31 -2.64 9.87 9.29
C VAL A 31 -1.60 9.26 10.21
N MET A 32 -0.53 9.98 10.56
CA MET A 32 0.60 9.43 11.30
C MET A 32 0.19 8.85 12.66
N ASN A 33 -0.63 9.59 13.42
CA ASN A 33 -1.12 9.14 14.72
C ASN A 33 -2.05 7.93 14.59
N ASP A 34 -2.99 7.97 13.64
CA ASP A 34 -3.93 6.88 13.41
C ASP A 34 -3.21 5.60 12.97
N THR A 35 -2.22 5.73 12.08
CA THR A 35 -1.38 4.59 11.62
C THR A 35 -0.67 3.93 12.80
N ALA A 36 -0.09 4.73 13.70
CA ALA A 36 0.58 4.21 14.90
C ALA A 36 -0.42 3.46 15.80
N ASN A 37 -1.57 4.08 16.07
CA ASN A 37 -2.59 3.47 16.90
C ASN A 37 -3.12 2.17 16.28
N ILE A 38 -3.43 2.14 14.99
CA ILE A 38 -3.92 0.93 14.31
C ILE A 38 -2.90 -0.20 14.43
N LEU A 39 -1.62 0.07 14.16
CA LEU A 39 -0.54 -0.92 14.30
C LEU A 39 -0.43 -1.47 15.73
N LEU A 40 -0.53 -0.61 16.75
CA LEU A 40 -0.55 -1.03 18.14
C LEU A 40 -1.76 -1.92 18.46
N HIS A 41 -2.95 -1.57 17.98
CA HIS A 41 -4.19 -2.32 18.23
C HIS A 41 -4.18 -3.71 17.58
N ILE A 42 -3.54 -3.87 16.42
CA ILE A 42 -3.37 -5.19 15.79
C ILE A 42 -2.23 -6.01 16.41
N GLY A 43 -1.44 -5.42 17.32
CA GLY A 43 -0.34 -6.09 18.04
C GLY A 43 1.04 -5.94 17.39
N ALA A 44 1.20 -5.05 16.42
CA ALA A 44 2.49 -4.69 15.84
C ALA A 44 3.15 -3.54 16.62
N SER A 45 4.39 -3.20 16.28
CA SER A 45 5.13 -2.06 16.84
C SER A 45 5.39 -1.02 15.75
N PRO A 46 4.73 0.16 15.78
CA PRO A 46 4.98 1.21 14.79
C PRO A 46 6.27 1.97 15.08
N VAL A 47 6.97 2.40 14.02
CA VAL A 47 7.99 3.45 14.10
C VAL A 47 7.89 4.42 12.94
N MET A 48 8.07 5.71 13.23
CA MET A 48 7.97 6.82 12.27
C MET A 48 9.30 7.57 12.25
N ALA A 49 10.18 7.16 11.34
CA ALA A 49 11.46 7.82 11.09
C ALA A 49 11.50 8.27 9.63
N HIS A 50 11.78 9.55 9.39
CA HIS A 50 11.70 10.16 8.05
C HIS A 50 12.99 10.86 7.65
N ALA A 51 13.86 11.15 8.62
CA ALA A 51 15.10 11.85 8.38
C ALA A 51 16.03 10.97 7.54
N GLN A 52 16.61 11.56 6.49
CA GLN A 52 17.46 10.85 5.55
C GLN A 52 18.67 10.21 6.27
N GLU A 53 19.09 10.83 7.36
CA GLU A 53 20.22 10.46 8.21
C GLU A 53 19.99 9.17 8.99
N GLU A 54 18.73 8.81 9.31
CA GLU A 54 18.43 7.65 10.16
C GLU A 54 17.59 6.56 9.45
N VAL A 55 16.98 6.85 8.30
CA VAL A 55 16.01 5.94 7.67
C VAL A 55 16.59 4.59 7.27
N GLU A 56 17.87 4.53 6.88
CA GLU A 56 18.55 3.27 6.55
C GLU A 56 18.84 2.43 7.80
N GLU A 57 19.15 3.08 8.92
CA GLU A 57 19.35 2.41 10.21
C GLU A 57 18.02 1.89 10.74
N MET A 58 16.96 2.70 10.68
CA MET A 58 15.65 2.34 11.18
C MET A 58 15.04 1.18 10.39
N VAL A 59 15.10 1.23 9.06
CA VAL A 59 14.52 0.16 8.24
C VAL A 59 15.25 -1.17 8.45
N ALA A 60 16.56 -1.15 8.74
CA ALA A 60 17.33 -2.37 8.98
C ALA A 60 16.88 -3.16 10.23
N LEU A 61 16.16 -2.51 11.15
CA LEU A 61 15.59 -3.14 12.34
C LEU A 61 14.13 -3.57 12.13
N SER A 62 13.51 -3.17 11.01
CA SER A 62 12.08 -3.37 10.76
C SER A 62 11.78 -4.71 10.09
N GLY A 63 10.59 -5.25 10.35
CA GLY A 63 10.05 -6.41 9.65
C GLY A 63 9.38 -6.06 8.32
N ALA A 64 9.00 -4.80 8.13
CA ALA A 64 8.44 -4.27 6.89
C ALA A 64 8.58 -2.74 6.82
N LEU A 65 8.66 -2.21 5.60
CA LEU A 65 8.65 -0.78 5.31
C LEU A 65 7.34 -0.40 4.61
N VAL A 66 6.66 0.64 5.09
CA VAL A 66 5.46 1.19 4.44
C VAL A 66 5.72 2.63 4.02
N LEU A 67 5.52 2.92 2.75
CA LEU A 67 5.72 4.21 2.11
C LEU A 67 4.38 4.78 1.68
N ASN A 68 3.95 5.92 2.25
CA ASN A 68 2.73 6.61 1.86
C ASN A 68 3.04 8.06 1.48
N ILE A 69 2.70 8.44 0.25
CA ILE A 69 3.09 9.74 -0.34
C ILE A 69 2.06 10.86 -0.10
N GLY A 70 1.10 10.68 0.82
CA GLY A 70 -0.06 11.56 1.00
C GLY A 70 0.28 13.06 1.18
N THR A 71 1.34 13.40 1.89
CA THR A 71 1.85 14.78 2.05
C THR A 71 3.32 14.85 1.65
N LEU A 72 3.65 14.32 0.46
CA LEU A 72 5.04 14.24 0.02
C LEU A 72 5.72 15.61 -0.12
N THR A 73 7.03 15.60 0.12
CA THR A 73 7.99 16.58 -0.37
C THR A 73 9.05 15.87 -1.21
N PRO A 74 9.78 16.57 -2.11
CA PRO A 74 10.89 15.97 -2.84
C PRO A 74 11.95 15.33 -1.93
N GLU A 75 12.20 15.91 -0.75
CA GLU A 75 13.11 15.39 0.26
C GLU A 75 12.58 14.10 0.87
N LEU A 76 11.29 14.05 1.22
CA LEU A 76 10.68 12.85 1.77
C LEU A 76 10.75 11.69 0.76
N VAL A 77 10.51 11.95 -0.52
CA VAL A 77 10.64 10.92 -1.58
C VAL A 77 12.08 10.39 -1.67
N LYS A 78 13.10 11.23 -1.48
CA LYS A 78 14.50 10.76 -1.41
C LYS A 78 14.71 9.84 -0.20
N SER A 79 14.22 10.22 0.98
CA SER A 79 14.26 9.36 2.18
C SER A 79 13.55 8.02 1.96
N MET A 80 12.37 8.04 1.32
CA MET A 80 11.63 6.82 0.97
C MET A 80 12.45 5.88 0.07
N ILE A 81 13.15 6.43 -0.93
CA ILE A 81 14.00 5.65 -1.83
C ILE A 81 15.21 5.08 -1.09
N TYR A 82 15.84 5.84 -0.18
CA TYR A 82 16.97 5.34 0.61
C TYR A 82 16.55 4.20 1.53
N ALA A 83 15.46 4.39 2.28
CA ALA A 83 14.85 3.35 3.09
C ALA A 83 14.49 2.11 2.27
N GLY A 84 13.87 2.30 1.10
CA GLY A 84 13.46 1.21 0.21
C GLY A 84 14.65 0.44 -0.37
N LYS A 85 15.71 1.12 -0.80
CA LYS A 85 16.94 0.46 -1.28
C LYS A 85 17.58 -0.38 -0.18
N LYS A 86 17.65 0.15 1.04
CA LYS A 86 18.16 -0.59 2.19
C LYS A 86 17.26 -1.77 2.55
N ALA A 87 15.94 -1.60 2.53
CA ALA A 87 14.98 -2.69 2.71
C ALA A 87 15.20 -3.81 1.69
N ASN A 88 15.35 -3.47 0.40
CA ASN A 88 15.59 -4.46 -0.66
C ASN A 88 16.89 -5.23 -0.46
N GLN A 89 17.98 -4.57 -0.06
CA GLN A 89 19.25 -5.24 0.26
C GLN A 89 19.11 -6.27 1.38
N LEU A 90 18.22 -6.02 2.34
CA LEU A 90 17.98 -6.89 3.49
C LEU A 90 16.82 -7.88 3.29
N GLY A 91 16.16 -7.86 2.13
CA GLY A 91 14.98 -8.69 1.85
C GLY A 91 13.74 -8.29 2.67
N ILE A 92 13.70 -7.05 3.18
CA ILE A 92 12.56 -6.52 3.92
C ILE A 92 11.47 -6.11 2.93
N PRO A 93 10.22 -6.57 3.11
CA PRO A 93 9.12 -6.26 2.21
C PRO A 93 8.76 -4.77 2.28
N VAL A 94 8.47 -4.19 1.11
CA VAL A 94 8.10 -2.77 0.96
C VAL A 94 6.67 -2.66 0.45
N VAL A 95 5.84 -1.88 1.14
CA VAL A 95 4.48 -1.53 0.72
C VAL A 95 4.48 -0.07 0.27
N LEU A 96 3.93 0.20 -0.91
CA LEU A 96 3.73 1.56 -1.42
C LEU A 96 2.24 1.89 -1.49
N ASP A 97 1.86 3.02 -0.89
CA ASP A 97 0.56 3.66 -1.00
C ASP A 97 0.71 4.98 -1.81
N PRO A 98 0.31 5.00 -3.09
CA PRO A 98 0.56 6.09 -4.02
C PRO A 98 -0.51 7.20 -3.92
N VAL A 99 -0.96 7.53 -2.72
CA VAL A 99 -2.06 8.49 -2.46
C VAL A 99 -2.02 9.70 -3.39
N GLY A 100 -3.08 9.86 -4.17
CA GLY A 100 -3.30 10.95 -5.11
C GLY A 100 -2.46 10.88 -6.39
N ALA A 101 -1.87 9.73 -6.73
CA ALA A 101 -1.38 9.49 -8.08
C ALA A 101 -2.49 9.76 -9.10
N GLY A 102 -2.17 10.56 -10.12
CA GLY A 102 -3.13 11.08 -11.10
C GLY A 102 -3.70 12.45 -10.79
N ALA A 103 -3.75 12.86 -9.52
CA ALA A 103 -4.27 14.18 -9.15
C ALA A 103 -3.29 15.30 -9.51
N THR A 104 -1.98 15.06 -9.37
CA THR A 104 -0.93 16.00 -9.76
C THR A 104 0.26 15.27 -10.35
N SER A 105 1.00 15.95 -11.25
CA SER A 105 2.21 15.39 -11.87
C SER A 105 3.26 14.99 -10.82
N LEU A 106 3.41 15.76 -9.75
CA LEU A 106 4.37 15.48 -8.68
C LEU A 106 4.07 14.13 -8.00
N ARG A 107 2.80 13.86 -7.65
CA ARG A 107 2.39 12.59 -7.03
C ARG A 107 2.64 11.41 -7.96
N THR A 108 2.15 11.50 -9.20
CA THR A 108 2.32 10.43 -10.20
C THR A 108 3.78 10.13 -10.48
N GLN A 109 4.59 11.16 -10.74
CA GLN A 109 6.02 10.98 -11.03
C GLN A 109 6.79 10.44 -9.83
N SER A 110 6.44 10.84 -8.61
CA SER A 110 7.08 10.32 -7.39
C SER A 110 6.75 8.85 -7.15
N SER A 111 5.50 8.44 -7.33
CA SER A 111 5.11 7.02 -7.26
C SER A 111 5.83 6.17 -8.29
N LEU A 112 5.88 6.62 -9.55
CA LEU A 112 6.60 5.92 -10.62
C LEU A 112 8.10 5.84 -10.34
N ARG A 113 8.68 6.93 -9.81
CA ARG A 113 10.09 6.94 -9.43
C ARG A 113 10.38 5.91 -8.33
N ILE A 114 9.54 5.84 -7.29
CA ILE A 114 9.70 4.82 -6.23
C ILE A 114 9.59 3.42 -6.84
N LEU A 115 8.56 3.15 -7.65
CA LEU A 115 8.38 1.85 -8.32
C LEU A 115 9.56 1.44 -9.22
N ASN A 116 10.27 2.41 -9.81
CA ASN A 116 11.42 2.15 -10.66
C ASN A 116 12.75 2.03 -9.88
N ASP A 117 12.89 2.78 -8.78
CA ASP A 117 14.15 2.88 -8.04
C ASP A 117 14.31 1.80 -6.95
N ILE A 118 13.20 1.18 -6.52
CA ILE A 118 13.16 0.13 -5.49
C ILE A 118 12.20 -1.01 -5.85
N ASN A 119 12.47 -2.21 -5.34
CA ASN A 119 11.57 -3.36 -5.48
C ASN A 119 10.44 -3.25 -4.45
N VAL A 120 9.27 -2.79 -4.90
CA VAL A 120 8.04 -2.76 -4.10
C VAL A 120 7.42 -4.16 -4.07
N THR A 121 7.08 -4.65 -2.89
CA THR A 121 6.43 -5.96 -2.71
C THR A 121 4.92 -5.86 -2.93
N ILE A 122 4.30 -4.83 -2.37
CA ILE A 122 2.85 -4.59 -2.47
C ILE A 122 2.61 -3.14 -2.87
N LEU A 123 1.88 -2.94 -3.96
CA LEU A 123 1.32 -1.64 -4.35
C LEU A 123 -0.15 -1.62 -3.95
N ARG A 124 -0.52 -0.72 -3.04
CA ARG A 124 -1.88 -0.63 -2.52
C ARG A 124 -2.46 0.75 -2.79
N GLY A 125 -3.66 0.85 -3.32
CA GLY A 125 -4.32 2.14 -3.59
C GLY A 125 -5.77 1.97 -4.03
N ASN A 126 -6.42 3.04 -4.46
CA ASN A 126 -7.73 2.92 -5.11
C ASN A 126 -7.59 2.56 -6.61
N ALA A 127 -8.68 2.13 -7.24
CA ALA A 127 -8.65 1.68 -8.63
C ALA A 127 -8.15 2.75 -9.61
N ALA A 128 -8.46 4.03 -9.38
CA ALA A 128 -8.04 5.13 -10.24
C ALA A 128 -6.53 5.38 -10.14
N GLU A 129 -5.98 5.45 -8.91
CA GLU A 129 -4.54 5.60 -8.67
C GLU A 129 -3.74 4.47 -9.32
N ILE A 130 -4.19 3.24 -9.13
CA ILE A 130 -3.52 2.04 -9.66
C ILE A 130 -3.60 2.00 -11.19
N ALA A 131 -4.76 2.28 -11.79
CA ALA A 131 -4.91 2.31 -13.25
C ALA A 131 -3.99 3.36 -13.89
N ILE A 132 -3.88 4.55 -13.29
CA ILE A 132 -3.03 5.64 -13.77
C ILE A 132 -1.54 5.24 -13.72
N LEU A 133 -1.07 4.65 -12.62
CA LEU A 133 0.29 4.13 -12.54
C LEU A 133 0.53 2.96 -13.50
N GLY A 134 -0.50 2.16 -13.74
CA GLY A 134 -0.53 1.12 -14.75
C GLY A 134 -0.40 1.63 -16.18
N GLY A 135 -0.63 2.93 -16.43
CA GLY A 135 -0.72 3.48 -17.78
C GLY A 135 -1.91 2.92 -18.55
N LEU A 136 -2.96 2.47 -17.84
CA LEU A 136 -4.21 2.04 -18.44
C LEU A 136 -5.02 3.29 -18.80
N ASP A 137 -5.58 3.33 -20.01
CA ASP A 137 -6.29 4.50 -20.51
C ASP A 137 -7.40 4.95 -19.54
N ALA A 138 -7.46 6.25 -19.28
CA ALA A 138 -8.39 6.94 -18.37
C ALA A 138 -9.89 6.80 -18.76
N THR A 139 -10.21 5.97 -19.75
CA THR A 139 -11.54 5.39 -19.99
C THR A 139 -12.00 4.41 -18.90
N VAL A 140 -11.32 4.37 -17.76
CA VAL A 140 -11.91 4.04 -16.45
C VAL A 140 -12.77 5.24 -15.99
N LYS A 141 -13.78 5.59 -16.79
CA LYS A 141 -14.85 6.52 -16.37
C LYS A 141 -15.72 5.78 -15.37
N GLY A 142 -15.65 6.20 -14.10
CA GLY A 142 -16.62 5.80 -13.08
C GLY A 142 -16.35 4.44 -12.47
N VAL A 143 -15.43 4.37 -11.52
CA VAL A 143 -15.42 3.24 -10.56
C VAL A 143 -16.57 3.36 -9.54
N ASP A 144 -17.26 4.51 -9.54
CA ASP A 144 -18.60 4.68 -8.99
C ASP A 144 -19.57 5.02 -10.14
N ALA A 145 -20.69 4.28 -10.18
CA ALA A 145 -21.79 4.32 -11.16
C ALA A 145 -21.65 3.37 -12.36
N ALA A 146 -22.32 2.20 -12.23
CA ALA A 146 -22.98 1.45 -13.30
C ALA A 146 -22.45 1.64 -14.74
N GLY A 147 -21.40 0.90 -15.13
CA GLY A 147 -20.97 0.79 -16.53
C GLY A 147 -19.50 0.40 -16.67
N VAL A 148 -19.23 -0.89 -16.86
CA VAL A 148 -17.89 -1.50 -16.94
C VAL A 148 -17.09 -1.04 -18.17
N SER A 149 -15.79 -0.76 -17.99
CA SER A 149 -14.79 -1.06 -19.03
C SER A 149 -13.60 -1.90 -18.52
N ALA A 150 -13.29 -1.89 -17.22
CA ALA A 150 -12.47 -2.91 -16.54
C ALA A 150 -12.84 -2.96 -15.04
N GLY A 151 -12.94 -4.14 -14.44
CA GLY A 151 -13.20 -4.30 -13.00
C GLY A 151 -11.93 -4.13 -12.16
N SER A 152 -12.04 -3.79 -10.86
CA SER A 152 -10.88 -3.68 -9.96
C SER A 152 -9.96 -4.91 -9.98
N ALA A 153 -10.50 -6.12 -10.14
CA ALA A 153 -9.68 -7.34 -10.25
C ALA A 153 -8.82 -7.39 -11.52
N GLU A 154 -9.33 -6.89 -12.64
CA GLU A 154 -8.61 -6.84 -13.92
C GLU A 154 -7.52 -5.77 -13.89
N VAL A 155 -7.84 -4.58 -13.36
CA VAL A 155 -6.85 -3.52 -13.13
C VAL A 155 -5.74 -4.02 -12.20
N ALA A 156 -6.08 -4.66 -11.08
CA ALA A 156 -5.10 -5.21 -10.16
C ALA A 156 -4.19 -6.24 -10.86
N GLN A 157 -4.76 -7.14 -11.66
CA GLN A 157 -4.02 -8.17 -12.37
C GLN A 157 -3.05 -7.58 -13.41
N LEU A 158 -3.53 -6.69 -14.28
CA LEU A 158 -2.71 -6.09 -15.33
C LEU A 158 -1.54 -5.29 -14.74
N VAL A 159 -1.78 -4.55 -13.66
CA VAL A 159 -0.75 -3.74 -13.01
C VAL A 159 0.23 -4.61 -12.22
N ALA A 160 -0.25 -5.66 -11.57
CA ALA A 160 0.60 -6.65 -10.89
C ALA A 160 1.52 -7.38 -11.87
N GLU A 161 1.00 -7.79 -13.03
CA GLU A 161 1.80 -8.41 -14.08
C GLU A 161 2.84 -7.44 -14.66
N LYS A 162 2.44 -6.20 -14.93
CA LYS A 162 3.33 -5.16 -15.48
C LYS A 162 4.53 -4.87 -14.58
N PHE A 163 4.30 -4.73 -13.27
CA PHE A 163 5.35 -4.36 -12.31
C PHE A 163 5.99 -5.55 -11.60
N GLY A 164 5.47 -6.77 -11.79
CA GLY A 164 5.99 -7.97 -11.13
C GLY A 164 5.83 -7.96 -9.61
N LEU A 165 4.74 -7.38 -9.10
CA LEU A 165 4.47 -7.19 -7.67
C LEU A 165 3.01 -7.54 -7.33
N ILE A 166 2.66 -7.54 -6.04
CA ILE A 166 1.27 -7.73 -5.61
C ILE A 166 0.54 -6.38 -5.65
N VAL A 167 -0.65 -6.32 -6.26
CA VAL A 167 -1.49 -5.13 -6.25
C VAL A 167 -2.73 -5.36 -5.39
N ALA A 168 -3.00 -4.43 -4.49
CA ALA A 168 -4.22 -4.39 -3.68
C ALA A 168 -5.02 -3.12 -3.96
N ILE A 169 -6.17 -3.27 -4.61
CA ILE A 169 -7.11 -2.18 -4.87
C ILE A 169 -8.18 -2.18 -3.78
N THR A 170 -8.34 -1.05 -3.10
CA THR A 170 -9.41 -0.88 -2.11
C THR A 170 -10.62 -0.13 -2.65
N GLY A 171 -11.82 -0.53 -2.22
CA GLY A 171 -13.10 0.04 -2.64
C GLY A 171 -14.28 -0.60 -1.90
N LYS A 172 -15.47 -0.62 -2.51
CA LYS A 172 -16.62 -1.36 -1.96
C LYS A 172 -16.37 -2.87 -1.89
N ILE A 173 -15.65 -3.37 -2.89
CA ILE A 173 -15.12 -4.73 -2.94
C ILE A 173 -13.63 -4.55 -3.21
N ASP A 174 -12.81 -5.03 -2.29
CA ASP A 174 -11.36 -4.95 -2.46
C ASP A 174 -10.91 -6.05 -3.42
N ALA A 175 -9.86 -5.78 -4.20
CA ALA A 175 -9.30 -6.73 -5.15
C ALA A 175 -7.80 -6.84 -4.95
N VAL A 176 -7.29 -8.06 -4.77
CA VAL A 176 -5.85 -8.34 -4.61
C VAL A 176 -5.40 -9.26 -5.73
N SER A 177 -4.30 -8.94 -6.42
CA SER A 177 -3.74 -9.77 -7.47
C SER A 177 -2.23 -9.91 -7.40
N ASP A 178 -1.72 -11.10 -7.72
CA ASP A 178 -0.29 -11.40 -7.94
C ASP A 178 0.10 -11.35 -9.43
N GLY A 179 -0.80 -10.87 -10.30
CA GLY A 179 -0.64 -10.86 -11.76
C GLY A 179 -1.10 -12.15 -12.45
N LYS A 180 -1.24 -13.25 -11.70
CA LYS A 180 -1.74 -14.54 -12.23
C LYS A 180 -3.10 -14.92 -11.68
N ARG A 181 -3.34 -14.57 -10.42
CA ARG A 181 -4.57 -14.87 -9.67
C ARG A 181 -5.06 -13.61 -9.00
N SER A 182 -6.36 -13.45 -8.97
CA SER A 182 -7.03 -12.34 -8.29
C SER A 182 -8.02 -12.87 -7.26
N ILE A 183 -8.11 -12.18 -6.12
CA ILE A 183 -9.04 -12.47 -5.03
C ILE A 183 -9.88 -11.22 -4.80
N LEU A 184 -11.18 -11.40 -4.64
CA LEU A 184 -12.11 -10.36 -4.21
C LEU A 184 -12.43 -10.51 -2.74
N ILE A 185 -12.44 -9.39 -2.02
CA ILE A 185 -12.71 -9.32 -0.59
C ILE A 185 -13.91 -8.39 -0.38
N GLU A 186 -15.01 -8.96 0.10
CA GLU A 186 -16.24 -8.26 0.44
C GLU A 186 -16.34 -8.11 1.95
N ASN A 187 -15.57 -7.18 2.51
CA ASN A 187 -15.57 -6.83 3.93
C ASN A 187 -15.71 -5.31 4.10
N GLY A 188 -15.76 -4.86 5.36
CA GLY A 188 -15.82 -3.44 5.72
C GLY A 188 -17.25 -2.95 5.95
N HIS A 189 -17.38 -1.63 6.17
CA HIS A 189 -18.65 -0.97 6.46
C HIS A 189 -18.73 0.40 5.78
N GLN A 190 -19.92 0.81 5.34
CA GLN A 190 -20.10 2.07 4.58
C GLN A 190 -19.59 3.32 5.32
N MET A 191 -19.62 3.30 6.66
CA MET A 191 -19.13 4.40 7.50
C MET A 191 -17.62 4.67 7.37
N MET A 192 -16.85 3.70 6.84
CA MET A 192 -15.40 3.85 6.69
C MET A 192 -15.02 4.94 5.67
N GLY A 193 -15.91 5.27 4.72
CA GLY A 193 -15.70 6.41 3.81
C GLY A 193 -15.79 7.78 4.49
N GLY A 194 -16.30 7.86 5.72
CA GLY A 194 -16.48 9.10 6.48
C GLY A 194 -15.34 9.46 7.43
N LEU A 195 -14.28 8.65 7.50
CA LEU A 195 -13.15 8.83 8.41
C LEU A 195 -11.85 8.88 7.60
N THR A 196 -11.00 9.87 7.88
CA THR A 196 -9.67 9.96 7.27
C THR A 196 -8.77 8.81 7.75
N GLY A 197 -7.91 8.30 6.87
CA GLY A 197 -6.99 7.22 7.23
C GLY A 197 -7.61 5.83 7.34
N THR A 198 -8.90 5.66 7.01
CA THR A 198 -9.53 4.33 7.02
C THR A 198 -8.99 3.36 6.01
N CYS A 199 -8.18 3.87 5.10
CA CYS A 199 -7.42 3.08 4.17
C CYS A 199 -6.53 2.03 4.89
N TRP A 200 -6.23 2.17 6.19
CA TRP A 200 -5.52 1.16 7.00
C TRP A 200 -6.40 0.03 7.57
N PHE A 201 -7.73 0.12 7.46
CA PHE A 201 -8.67 -0.86 8.04
C PHE A 201 -9.18 -1.93 7.05
N HIS A 202 -8.79 -1.84 5.77
CA HIS A 202 -9.16 -2.80 4.72
C HIS A 202 -8.10 -3.88 4.54
#